data_AF-W1XV81-F1
#
_entry.id   AF-W1XV81-F1
#
_cell.length_a   1.000
_cell.length_b   1.000
_cell.length_c   1.000
_cell.angle_alpha   90.00
_cell.angle_beta   90.00
_cell.angle_gamma   90.00
#
_symmetry.space_group_name_H-M   'P 1'
#
loop_
_entity.id
_entity.type
_entity.pdbx_description
1 polymer ?
#
loop_
_entity_poly.entity_id
_entity_poly.type
_entity_poly.pdbx_seq_one_letter_code
_entity_poly.pdbx_strand_id
1 'polypeptide(L)' 'VMGIKGGAAGGGYAQVLPMEDINLHFTGDMHAITTANNALSALIDNHLHQGNELGIDQRRILWKRVVDLNDRAL' A
#
# COMPACT_ATOMS: atom_id res chain seq x y z
N VAL A 1 7.02 -7.82 -7.46
CA VAL A 1 7.92 -8.86 -8.02
C VAL A 1 7.78 -10.25 -7.37
N MET A 2 7.19 -10.39 -6.19
CA MET A 2 7.34 -11.58 -5.33
C MET A 2 6.52 -12.84 -5.70
N GLY A 3 5.76 -12.84 -6.80
CA GLY A 3 4.96 -14.00 -7.23
C GLY A 3 5.46 -14.61 -8.54
N ILE A 4 5.57 -13.79 -9.58
CA ILE A 4 6.14 -14.12 -10.90
C ILE A 4 7.21 -13.08 -11.20
N LYS A 5 8.33 -13.49 -11.82
CA LYS A 5 9.48 -12.64 -12.13
C LYS A 5 9.03 -11.36 -12.84
N GLY A 6 9.25 -10.20 -12.23
CA GLY A 6 8.81 -8.91 -12.77
C GLY A 6 9.91 -8.22 -13.57
N GLY A 7 9.55 -7.75 -14.76
CA GLY A 7 10.33 -6.82 -15.57
C GLY A 7 9.43 -5.69 -16.03
N ALA A 8 9.27 -4.66 -15.19
CA ALA A 8 8.41 -3.50 -15.49
C ALA A 8 9.17 -2.39 -16.24
N ALA A 9 10.50 -2.44 -16.24
CA ALA A 9 11.40 -1.39 -16.71
C ALA A 9 12.06 -1.69 -18.08
N GLY A 10 11.32 -2.32 -18.99
CA GLY A 10 11.79 -2.65 -20.36
C GLY A 10 12.42 -4.04 -20.52
N GLY A 11 13.16 -4.25 -21.62
CA GLY A 11 13.79 -5.53 -21.94
C GLY A 11 14.69 -5.47 -23.18
N GLY A 12 15.76 -6.26 -23.21
CA GLY A 12 16.75 -6.24 -24.31
C GLY A 12 17.73 -5.07 -24.21
N TYR A 13 17.96 -4.35 -25.31
CA TYR A 13 18.91 -3.22 -25.37
C TYR A 13 18.34 -1.88 -24.86
N ALA A 14 17.05 -1.83 -24.51
CA ALA A 14 16.39 -0.64 -23.97
C ALA A 14 15.74 -1.00 -22.62
N GLN A 15 16.41 -0.61 -21.53
CA GLN A 15 15.98 -0.91 -20.17
C GLN A 15 16.38 0.23 -19.22
N VAL A 16 15.52 0.51 -18.25
CA VAL A 16 15.80 1.48 -17.17
C VAL A 16 16.50 0.74 -16.03
N LEU A 17 17.67 1.25 -15.64
CA LEU A 17 18.54 0.68 -14.61
C LEU A 17 18.68 1.69 -13.46
N PRO A 18 18.91 1.22 -12.21
CA PRO A 18 19.16 -0.16 -11.80
C PRO A 18 17.86 -0.96 -11.52
N MET A 19 17.72 -2.13 -12.15
CA MET A 19 16.50 -2.96 -12.05
C MET A 19 16.28 -3.58 -10.67
N GLU A 20 17.34 -3.88 -9.91
CA GLU A 20 17.22 -4.43 -8.55
C GLU A 20 16.56 -3.44 -7.58
N ASP A 21 16.96 -2.17 -7.63
CA ASP A 21 16.38 -1.14 -6.78
C ASP A 21 14.95 -0.85 -7.20
N ILE A 22 14.70 -0.69 -8.50
CA ILE A 22 13.36 -0.38 -9.04
C ILE A 22 12.33 -1.47 -8.71
N ASN A 23 12.70 -2.74 -8.79
CA ASN A 23 11.76 -3.85 -8.59
C ASN A 23 11.50 -4.21 -7.12
N LEU A 24 12.30 -3.68 -6.19
CA LEU A 24 12.19 -3.96 -4.76
C LEU A 24 11.59 -2.77 -4.02
N HIS A 25 12.43 -1.92 -3.44
CA HIS A 25 11.98 -0.82 -2.58
C HIS A 25 12.13 0.54 -3.25
N PHE A 26 12.97 0.62 -4.28
CA PHE A 26 13.42 1.84 -4.92
C PHE A 26 13.71 2.93 -3.87
N THR A 27 13.11 4.11 -4.01
CA THR A 27 13.23 5.23 -3.07
C THR A 27 12.32 5.12 -1.84
N GLY A 28 11.50 4.07 -1.73
CA GLY A 28 10.58 3.85 -0.62
C GLY A 28 9.21 4.52 -0.77
N ASP A 29 8.88 5.04 -1.95
CA ASP A 29 7.61 5.76 -2.20
C ASP A 29 6.38 4.89 -1.89
N MET A 30 6.42 3.61 -2.26
CA MET A 30 5.36 2.64 -1.94
C MET A 30 5.22 2.40 -0.44
N HIS A 31 6.33 2.41 0.31
CA HIS A 31 6.30 2.32 1.77
C HIS A 31 5.66 3.57 2.37
N ALA A 32 6.03 4.76 1.90
CA ALA A 32 5.46 6.02 2.37
C ALA A 32 3.95 6.07 2.12
N ILE A 33 3.48 5.66 0.93
CA ILE A 33 2.06 5.58 0.59
C ILE A 33 1.35 4.56 1.49
N THR A 34 1.92 3.38 1.67
CA THR A 34 1.34 2.32 2.52
C THR A 34 1.21 2.78 3.97
N THR A 35 2.27 3.40 4.52
CA THR A 35 2.26 3.96 5.88
C THR A 35 1.21 5.05 6.04
N ALA A 36 1.12 6.00 5.10
CA ALA A 36 0.12 7.06 5.14
C ALA A 36 -1.31 6.51 5.07
N ASN A 37 -1.57 5.57 4.17
CA ASN A 37 -2.89 4.95 4.01
C ASN A 37 -3.32 4.23 5.30
N ASN A 38 -2.43 3.44 5.88
CA ASN A 38 -2.72 2.64 7.06
C ASN A 38 -2.77 3.49 8.34
N ALA A 39 -2.02 4.59 8.41
CA ALA A 39 -2.16 5.58 9.48
C ALA A 39 -3.56 6.19 9.48
N LEU A 40 -4.11 6.56 8.31
CA LEU A 40 -5.48 7.06 8.23
C LEU A 40 -6.50 5.99 8.66
N SER A 41 -6.33 4.74 8.25
CA SER A 41 -7.19 3.64 8.72
C SER A 41 -7.15 3.49 10.25
N ALA A 42 -5.95 3.59 10.86
CA ALA A 42 -5.80 3.52 12.31
C ALA A 42 -6.46 4.70 13.03
N LEU A 43 -6.38 5.92 12.45
CA LEU A 43 -7.04 7.10 13.00
C LEU A 43 -8.57 6.99 12.93
N ILE A 44 -9.12 6.44 11.84
CA ILE A 44 -10.56 6.18 11.69
C ILE A 44 -11.03 5.21 12.78
N ASP A 45 -10.35 4.08 12.94
CA ASP A 45 -10.72 3.08 13.95
C ASP A 45 -10.55 3.62 15.39
N ASN A 46 -9.50 4.41 15.64
CA ASN A 46 -9.33 5.08 16.92
C ASN A 46 -10.46 6.07 17.21
N HIS A 47 -10.87 6.86 16.22
CA HIS A 47 -12.00 7.79 16.36
C HIS A 47 -13.31 7.06 16.70
N LEU A 48 -13.56 5.92 16.04
CA LEU A 48 -14.70 5.05 16.38
C LEU A 48 -14.63 4.54 17.82
N HIS A 49 -13.44 4.17 18.29
CA HIS A 49 -13.22 3.65 19.64
C HIS A 49 -13.36 4.71 20.75
N GLN A 50 -12.91 5.94 20.48
CA GLN A 50 -12.85 7.03 21.47
C GLN A 50 -14.16 7.81 21.65
N GLY A 51 -15.26 7.39 21.01
CA GLY A 51 -16.58 8.00 21.20
C GLY A 51 -17.33 8.35 19.92
N ASN A 52 -16.70 8.20 18.75
CA ASN A 52 -17.33 8.38 17.45
C ASN A 52 -18.18 9.67 17.34
N GLU A 53 -17.61 10.81 17.73
CA GLU A 53 -18.31 12.10 17.75
C GLU A 53 -18.83 12.54 16.36
N LEU A 54 -18.25 11.98 15.30
CA LEU A 54 -18.63 12.23 13.90
C LEU A 54 -19.77 11.32 13.43
N GLY A 55 -20.25 10.39 14.25
CA GLY A 55 -21.36 9.50 13.91
C GLY A 55 -21.06 8.60 12.70
N ILE A 56 -19.80 8.17 12.54
CA ILE A 56 -19.39 7.32 11.42
C ILE A 56 -20.10 5.96 11.52
N ASP A 57 -20.81 5.59 10.44
CA ASP A 57 -21.40 4.25 10.29
C ASP A 57 -20.32 3.28 9.81
N GLN A 58 -19.94 2.34 10.68
CA GLN A 58 -18.93 1.31 10.42
C GLN A 58 -19.24 0.47 9.17
N ARG A 59 -20.51 0.30 8.81
CA ARG A 59 -20.93 -0.50 7.64
C ARG A 59 -20.75 0.25 6.33
N ARG A 60 -20.47 1.55 6.38
CA ARG A 60 -20.34 2.45 5.22
C ARG A 60 -18.92 2.99 5.04
N ILE A 61 -17.95 2.47 5.79
CA ILE A 61 -16.56 2.85 5.63
C ILE A 61 -16.05 2.27 4.31
N LEU A 62 -15.82 3.15 3.33
CA LEU A 62 -15.27 2.80 2.02
C LEU A 62 -13.74 2.71 2.04
N TRP A 63 -13.10 3.33 3.03
CA TRP A 63 -11.65 3.36 3.17
C TRP A 63 -11.11 1.98 3.59
N LYS A 64 -10.08 1.49 2.89
CA LYS A 64 -9.50 0.16 3.14
C LYS A 64 -8.03 0.28 3.56
N ARG A 65 -7.58 -0.68 4.36
CA ARG A 65 -6.15 -0.90 4.61
C ARG A 65 -5.49 -1.44 3.35
N VAL A 66 -4.20 -1.19 3.20
CA VAL A 66 -3.41 -1.64 2.04
C VAL A 66 -2.10 -2.26 2.49
N VAL A 67 -1.62 -3.22 1.73
CA VAL A 67 -0.29 -3.80 1.88
C VAL A 67 0.28 -4.03 0.48
N ASP A 68 1.56 -3.70 0.27
CA ASP A 68 2.24 -3.95 -1.01
C ASP A 68 2.73 -5.40 -1.08
N LEU A 69 1.76 -6.32 -1.05
CA LEU A 69 1.97 -7.75 -1.09
C LEU A 69 0.81 -8.42 -1.85
N ASN A 70 1.12 -9.48 -2.59
CA ASN A 70 0.11 -10.35 -3.16
C ASN A 70 -0.47 -11.28 -2.07
N ASP A 71 -1.36 -10.75 -1.25
CA ASP A 71 -2.09 -11.50 -0.23
C ASP A 71 -3.57 -11.64 -0.62
N ARG A 72 -4.09 -12.88 -0.62
CA ARG A 72 -5.51 -13.18 -0.91
C ARG A 72 -6.34 -13.25 0.36
N ALA A 73 -5.70 -13.46 1.51
CA ALA A 73 -6.40 -13.67 2.78
C ALA A 73 -6.92 -12.35 3.37
N LEU A 74 -6.33 -11.22 2.97
CA LEU A 74 -6.71 -9.85 3.32
C LEU A 74 -7.60 -9.23 2.22
#